data_AF-A0A2H1KCN3-F1
#
_entry.id   AF-A0A2H1KCN3-F1
#
_cell.length_a   1.000
_cell.length_b   1.000
_cell.length_c   1.000
_cell.angle_alpha   90.00
_cell.angle_beta   90.00
_cell.angle_gamma   90.00
#
_symmetry.space_group_name_H-M   'P 1'
#
loop_
_entity.id
_entity.type
_entity.pdbx_description
1 polymer ?
#
loop_
_entity_poly.entity_id
_entity_poly.type
_entity_poly.pdbx_seq_one_letter_code
_entity_poly.pdbx_strand_id
1 'polypeptide(L)'
;MQFRSIRYGETLAESEIVASVGSRGDSYDNAMAEALNSVYKAELIDRKVWSGLIEVMAETSKWVAWYNQERLHSATGYRPPFEVHSEWINQSATESAAA
;
A
#
# COMPACT_ATOMS: atom_id res chain seq x y z
N MET A 1 -15.48 -6.50 -12.22
CA MET A 1 -14.07 -6.04 -12.24
C MET A 1 -14.05 -4.53 -12.01
N GLN A 2 -13.84 -4.08 -10.78
CA GLN A 2 -13.86 -2.65 -10.43
C GLN A 2 -12.71 -1.88 -11.11
N PHE A 3 -11.53 -2.49 -11.18
CA PHE A 3 -10.30 -1.96 -11.79
C PHE A 3 -10.27 -1.98 -13.33
N ARG A 4 -11.38 -2.35 -13.98
CA ARG A 4 -11.57 -2.29 -15.45
C ARG A 4 -12.77 -1.44 -15.86
N SER A 5 -13.37 -0.72 -14.91
CA SER A 5 -14.46 0.19 -15.24
C SER A 5 -13.94 1.40 -16.00
N ILE A 6 -14.74 1.94 -16.91
CA ILE A 6 -14.41 3.14 -17.71
C ILE A 6 -14.03 4.29 -16.78
N ARG A 7 -14.85 4.51 -15.74
CA ARG A 7 -14.62 5.56 -14.74
C ARG A 7 -13.26 5.45 -14.03
N TYR A 8 -12.78 4.23 -13.78
CA TYR A 8 -11.46 4.02 -13.20
C TYR A 8 -10.34 4.38 -14.18
N GLY A 9 -10.49 4.02 -15.47
CA GLY A 9 -9.54 4.39 -16.52
C GLY A 9 -9.48 5.90 -16.79
N GLU A 10 -10.63 6.58 -16.78
CA GLU A 10 -10.72 8.04 -16.94
C GLU A 10 -9.99 8.77 -15.81
N THR A 11 -10.22 8.41 -14.55
CA THR A 11 -9.52 9.03 -13.41
C THR A 11 -8.01 8.80 -13.43
N LEU A 12 -7.56 7.62 -13.87
CA LEU A 12 -6.13 7.34 -14.03
C LEU A 12 -5.51 8.21 -15.13
N ALA A 13 -6.19 8.37 -16.26
CA ALA A 13 -5.75 9.23 -17.35
C ALA A 13 -5.69 10.71 -16.92
N GLU A 14 -6.70 11.19 -16.19
CA GLU A 14 -6.72 12.55 -15.62
C GLU A 14 -5.59 12.80 -14.62
N SER A 15 -5.15 11.76 -13.91
CA SER A 15 -4.08 11.84 -12.90
C SER A 15 -2.69 11.54 -13.47
N GLU A 16 -2.55 11.35 -14.78
CA GLU A 16 -1.32 10.93 -15.46
C GLU A 16 -0.74 9.61 -14.91
N ILE A 17 -1.58 8.75 -14.35
CA ILE A 17 -1.19 7.46 -13.78
C ILE A 17 -1.35 6.36 -14.84
N VAL A 18 -0.27 5.67 -15.17
CA VAL A 18 -0.33 4.50 -16.05
C VAL A 18 -0.89 3.31 -15.28
N ALA A 19 -2.01 2.76 -15.77
CA ALA A 19 -2.59 1.55 -15.21
C ALA A 19 -1.70 0.34 -15.52
N SER A 20 -0.91 -0.13 -14.55
CA SER A 20 -0.29 -1.45 -14.65
C SER A 20 -1.33 -2.52 -14.34
N VAL A 21 -2.05 -2.96 -15.37
CA VAL A 21 -2.93 -4.14 -15.28
C VAL A 21 -2.06 -5.31 -15.69
N GLY A 22 -1.45 -5.99 -14.71
CA GLY A 22 -0.43 -7.02 -14.90
C GLY A 22 -0.64 -7.90 -16.14
N SER A 23 0.45 -8.19 -16.84
CA SER A 23 0.39 -9.07 -18.02
C SER A 23 -0.05 -10.48 -17.60
N ARG A 24 -0.74 -11.21 -18.50
CA ARG A 24 -1.33 -12.50 -18.17
C ARG A 24 -0.23 -13.50 -17.78
N GLY A 25 -0.15 -13.85 -16.49
CA GLY A 25 0.83 -14.81 -15.96
C GLY A 25 1.96 -14.19 -15.14
N ASP A 26 2.02 -12.87 -15.01
CA ASP A 26 2.96 -12.19 -14.12
C ASP A 26 2.25 -11.72 -12.85
N SER A 27 2.43 -12.48 -11.76
CA SER A 27 1.82 -12.18 -10.45
C SER A 27 2.77 -11.42 -9.53
N TYR A 28 4.01 -11.19 -9.94
CA TYR A 28 5.02 -10.55 -9.09
C TYR A 28 4.63 -9.12 -8.73
N ASP A 29 4.01 -8.38 -9.67
CA ASP A 29 3.52 -7.03 -9.44
C ASP A 29 2.47 -6.97 -8.31
N ASN A 30 1.67 -8.03 -8.12
CA ASN A 30 0.64 -8.08 -7.08
C ASN A 30 1.12 -8.77 -5.80
N ALA A 31 2.20 -9.55 -5.85
CA ALA A 31 2.65 -10.39 -4.74
C ALA A 31 2.92 -9.57 -3.46
N MET A 32 3.50 -8.37 -3.60
CA MET A 32 3.73 -7.48 -2.46
C MET A 32 2.41 -6.98 -1.83
N ALA A 33 1.43 -6.60 -2.66
CA ALA A 33 0.12 -6.16 -2.20
C ALA A 33 -0.65 -7.31 -1.53
N GLU A 34 -0.56 -8.53 -2.07
CA GLU A 34 -1.15 -9.73 -1.48
C GLU A 34 -0.52 -10.09 -0.13
N ALA A 35 0.81 -9.99 -0.01
CA ALA A 35 1.51 -10.21 1.24
C ALA A 35 1.06 -9.21 2.32
N LEU A 36 0.98 -7.92 1.98
CA LEU A 36 0.47 -6.88 2.88
C LEU A 36 -0.96 -7.18 3.34
N ASN A 37 -1.85 -7.48 2.38
CA ASN A 37 -3.25 -7.79 2.67
C ASN A 37 -3.41 -9.05 3.55
N SER A 38 -2.55 -10.05 3.36
CA SER A 38 -2.57 -11.28 4.17
C SER A 38 -2.18 -10.99 5.61
N VAL A 39 -1.13 -10.19 5.81
CA VAL A 39 -0.68 -9.75 7.14
C VAL A 39 -1.74 -8.90 7.83
N TYR A 40 -2.33 -7.94 7.11
CA TYR A 40 -3.43 -7.10 7.61
C TYR A 40 -4.61 -7.94 8.10
N LYS A 41 -5.04 -8.94 7.32
CA LYS A 41 -6.14 -9.83 7.72
C LYS A 41 -5.80 -10.63 8.97
N ALA A 42 -4.63 -11.27 9.00
CA ALA A 42 -4.21 -12.11 10.10
C ALA A 42 -3.98 -11.35 11.42
N GLU A 43 -3.51 -10.10 11.33
CA GLU A 43 -3.19 -9.28 12.51
C GLU A 43 -4.38 -8.47 13.03
N LEU A 44 -5.30 -8.07 12.15
CA LEU A 44 -6.44 -7.24 12.53
C LEU A 44 -7.77 -7.94 12.32
N ILE A 45 -8.12 -8.24 11.07
CA ILE A 45 -9.49 -8.63 10.69
C ILE A 45 -9.91 -9.95 11.34
N ASP A 46 -9.03 -10.94 11.32
CA ASP A 46 -9.34 -12.31 11.74
C ASP A 46 -9.26 -12.50 13.26
N ARG A 47 -8.90 -11.46 14.02
CA ARG A 47 -8.70 -11.52 15.48
C ARG A 47 -9.99 -11.41 16.29
N LYS A 48 -11.06 -10.86 15.72
CA LYS A 48 -12.34 -10.67 16.42
C LYS A 48 -13.51 -10.59 15.46
N VAL A 49 -14.71 -10.75 16.03
CA VAL A 49 -15.96 -10.41 15.35
C VAL A 49 -16.17 -8.91 15.46
N TRP A 50 -16.57 -8.30 14.34
CA TRP A 50 -16.75 -6.86 14.22
C TRP A 50 -18.22 -6.48 14.37
N SER A 51 -18.49 -5.38 15.08
CA SER A 51 -19.85 -4.89 15.28
C SER A 51 -20.40 -4.15 14.05
N GLY A 52 -19.52 -3.62 13.19
CA GLY A 52 -19.90 -2.95 11.95
C GLY A 52 -18.72 -2.27 11.25
N LEU A 53 -19.00 -1.70 10.08
CA LEU A 53 -17.98 -1.11 9.20
C LEU A 53 -17.22 0.05 9.84
N ILE A 54 -17.89 0.90 10.64
CA ILE A 54 -17.26 2.06 11.28
C ILE A 54 -16.17 1.62 12.26
N GLU A 55 -16.42 0.56 13.03
CA GLU A 55 -15.42 0.00 13.95
C GLU A 55 -14.22 -0.55 13.16
N VAL A 56 -14.48 -1.30 12.08
CA VAL A 56 -13.42 -1.81 11.20
C VAL A 56 -12.58 -0.65 10.68
N MET A 57 -13.19 0.39 10.11
CA MET A 57 -12.47 1.53 9.56
C MET A 57 -11.59 2.22 10.61
N ALA A 58 -12.10 2.44 11.82
CA ALA A 58 -11.33 3.07 12.90
C ALA A 58 -10.11 2.23 13.30
N GLU A 59 -10.29 0.92 13.45
CA GLU A 59 -9.19 0.01 13.79
C GLU A 59 -8.21 -0.18 12.62
N THR A 60 -8.69 -0.20 11.37
CA THR A 60 -7.85 -0.18 10.17
C THR A 60 -6.96 1.06 10.15
N SER A 61 -7.51 2.24 10.43
CA SER A 61 -6.71 3.48 10.46
C SER A 61 -5.60 3.41 11.51
N LYS A 62 -5.88 2.86 12.70
CA LYS A 62 -4.87 2.64 13.74
C LYS A 62 -3.79 1.65 13.28
N TRP A 63 -4.22 0.53 12.68
CA TRP A 63 -3.30 -0.49 12.18
C TRP A 63 -2.39 0.06 11.07
N VAL A 64 -2.93 0.86 10.14
CA VAL A 64 -2.14 1.50 9.07
C VAL A 64 -1.14 2.51 9.64
N ALA A 65 -1.54 3.30 10.64
CA ALA A 65 -0.64 4.24 11.30
C ALA A 65 0.53 3.49 11.95
N TRP A 66 0.23 2.46 12.75
CA TRP A 66 1.23 1.61 13.39
C TRP A 66 2.14 0.90 12.36
N TYR A 67 1.55 0.30 11.32
CA TYR A 67 2.30 -0.41 10.28
C TYR A 67 3.34 0.49 9.60
N ASN A 68 2.97 1.73 9.29
CA ASN A 68 3.87 2.62 8.58
C ASN A 68 4.88 3.31 9.51
N GLN A 69 4.49 3.68 10.73
CA GLN A 69 5.29 4.53 11.60
C GLN A 69 6.14 3.75 12.61
N GLU A 70 5.72 2.54 12.99
CA GLU A 70 6.34 1.82 14.12
C GLU A 70 6.78 0.40 13.76
N ARG A 71 6.12 -0.28 12.81
CA ARG A 71 6.43 -1.67 12.49
C ARG A 71 7.80 -1.82 11.83
N LEU A 72 8.66 -2.63 12.43
CA LEU A 72 9.98 -2.93 11.87
C LEU A 72 9.90 -4.06 10.83
N HIS A 73 10.54 -3.86 9.67
CA HIS A 73 10.63 -4.87 8.62
C HIS A 73 12.06 -5.32 8.38
N SER A 74 12.31 -6.63 8.40
CA SER A 74 13.64 -7.19 8.13
C SER A 74 14.16 -6.82 6.73
N ALA A 75 13.27 -6.76 5.74
CA ALA A 75 13.59 -6.36 4.36
C ALA A 75 14.13 -4.94 4.24
N THR A 76 13.85 -4.05 5.21
CA THR A 76 14.30 -2.65 5.22
C THR A 76 15.37 -2.37 6.27
N GLY A 77 16.02 -3.41 6.79
CA GLY A 77 17.03 -3.29 7.85
C GLY A 77 16.42 -3.00 9.22
N TYR A 78 15.23 -3.54 9.49
CA TYR A 78 14.47 -3.31 10.72
C TYR A 78 14.13 -1.84 10.95
N ARG A 79 13.65 -1.17 9.89
CA ARG A 79 13.18 0.22 9.95
C ARG A 79 11.71 0.33 9.57
N PRO A 80 10.97 1.31 10.13
CA PRO A 80 9.60 1.59 9.73
C PRO A 80 9.48 1.94 8.24
N PRO A 81 8.41 1.53 7.54
CA PRO A 81 8.19 1.85 6.13
C PRO A 81 8.21 3.36 5.86
N PHE A 82 7.69 4.17 6.77
CA PHE A 82 7.64 5.63 6.63
C PHE A 82 9.04 6.25 6.54
N GLU A 83 10.00 5.78 7.34
CA GLU A 83 11.38 6.29 7.31
C GLU A 83 12.03 5.99 5.96
N VAL A 84 11.93 4.74 5.51
CA VAL A 84 12.52 4.27 4.26
C VAL A 84 11.91 5.01 3.06
N HIS A 85 10.59 5.21 3.07
CA HIS A 85 9.90 5.93 2.00
C HIS A 85 10.28 7.42 1.99
N SER A 86 10.39 8.04 3.17
CA SER A 86 10.78 9.45 3.31
C SER A 86 12.22 9.69 2.81
N GLU A 87 13.14 8.78 3.12
CA GLU A 87 14.51 8.81 2.59
C GLU A 87 14.53 8.71 1.06
N TRP A 88 13.74 7.79 0.50
CA TRP A 88 13.63 7.61 -0.95
C TRP A 88 13.08 8.87 -1.65
N ILE A 89 12.02 9.49 -1.11
CA ILE A 89 11.47 10.75 -1.65
C ILE A 89 12.54 11.84 -1.64
N ASN A 90 13.27 12.00 -0.53
CA ASN A 90 14.28 13.04 -0.41
C ASN A 90 15.44 12.84 -1.40
N GLN A 91 15.84 11.58 -1.64
CA GLN A 91 16.85 11.23 -2.64
C GLN A 91 16.37 11.54 -4.06
N SER A 92 15.17 11.09 -4.44
CA SER A 92 14.61 11.35 -5.78
C SER A 92 14.37 12.84 -6.05
N ALA A 93 13.98 13.61 -5.03
CA ALA A 93 13.87 15.06 -5.12
C ALA A 93 15.23 15.74 -5.33
N THR A 94 16.28 15.24 -4.67
CA THR A 94 17.66 15.74 -4.83
C THR A 94 18.20 15.44 -6.23
N GLU A 95 17.97 14.24 -6.75
CA GLU A 95 18.36 13.84 -8.11
C GLU A 95 17.63 14.66 -9.18
N SER A 96 16.33 14.91 -9.00
CA SER A 96 15.54 15.73 -9.92
C SER A 96 15.95 17.20 -9.92
N ALA A 97 16.47 17.72 -8.81
CA ALA A 97 16.98 19.09 -8.70
C ALA A 97 18.41 19.26 -9.26
N ALA A 98 19.15 18.15 -9.41
CA ALA A 98 20.52 18.13 -9.93
C ALA A 98 20.60 17.85 -11.44
N ALA A 99 19.49 17.45 -12.07
CA ALA A 99 19.33 17.21 -13.52
C ALA A 99 18.82 18.45 -14.24
#